data_AF-A0A2P4NTX3-F1
#
_entry.id   AF-A0A2P4NTX3-F1
#
_cell.length_a   1.000
_cell.length_b   1.000
_cell.length_c   1.000
_cell.angle_alpha   90.00
_cell.angle_beta   90.00
_cell.angle_gamma   90.00
#
_symmetry.space_group_name_H-M   'P 1'
#
loop_
_entity.id
_entity.type
_entity.pdbx_description
1 polymer ?
#
loop_
_entity_poly.entity_id
_entity_poly.type
_entity_poly.pdbx_seq_one_letter_code
_entity_poly.pdbx_strand_id
1 'polypeptide(L)'
;MGQVSIPPADDSLVLQVLRLVGLVVGAFVVSAVASLLYRWYTREIIPRALAVLFGGAVVALYLNTVGLFGAFTTGTETDVFQLDTVLFNIASLAGGALIAPVGRFAGDRLATDVFAVAGAKELDADVSRLVRTVGRVTSVTLPEDIGDIEGYDPVGEAVKTQLSGKTLLFPRRLSEAELRDRLATRIKDDHGVGHVDVEFEPEGSEVSYLALGSRAAGLGPTLAPGTVAVAIRGDPGSGAAAGDPVQVWSVPKPDADGDENDPSGDTVAGATDAVESPAAESSTAESTETPAGGTGTGSLSDGGTDAPAAPTRVAFGELRGVADDVATVALDAEDADRLTSGEQYRLVTLPADPHVDREFASLLRNADETMAVTTVAPGADLDGLTVSDVDTTVVAIRSANRPVDAIPGRGRELAAGDTLYVVGRPEVLRKVERRATTDTGRTDGGDDDNGDENDGSGPDGDASRSSGAQSS
;
A
#
# COMPACT_ATOMS: atom_id res chain seq x y z
N MET A 1 -35.54 53.01 30.29
CA MET A 1 -35.58 51.94 29.28
C MET A 1 -35.49 52.60 27.91
N GLY A 2 -34.29 52.68 27.34
CA GLY A 2 -34.12 53.16 25.97
C GLY A 2 -34.48 52.04 25.01
N GLN A 3 -35.54 52.23 24.20
CA GLN A 3 -35.83 51.33 23.11
C GLN A 3 -34.72 51.47 22.07
N VAL A 4 -33.90 50.43 21.93
CA VAL A 4 -33.03 50.24 20.77
C VAL A 4 -33.95 49.99 19.58
N SER A 5 -34.20 51.05 18.80
CA SER A 5 -34.84 50.92 17.50
C SER A 5 -33.86 50.17 16.61
N ILE A 6 -34.13 48.90 16.34
CA ILE A 6 -33.49 48.17 15.25
C ILE A 6 -34.03 48.80 13.97
N PRO A 7 -33.20 49.44 13.12
CA PRO A 7 -33.68 49.96 11.85
C PRO A 7 -34.26 48.79 11.03
N PRO A 8 -35.37 48.99 10.28
CA PRO A 8 -35.79 47.99 9.30
C PRO A 8 -34.61 47.76 8.36
N ALA A 9 -34.25 46.49 8.12
CA ALA A 9 -33.18 46.17 7.17
C ALA A 9 -33.51 46.83 5.84
N ASP A 10 -32.68 47.77 5.40
CA ASP A 10 -32.83 48.40 4.10
C ASP A 10 -32.80 47.30 3.02
N ASP A 11 -33.67 47.38 2.01
CA ASP A 11 -33.75 46.39 0.92
C ASP A 11 -32.38 46.15 0.25
N SER A 12 -31.48 47.15 0.29
CA SER A 12 -30.10 47.06 -0.21
C SER A 12 -29.23 46.08 0.58
N LEU A 13 -29.35 46.04 1.90
CA LEU A 13 -28.57 45.16 2.77
C LEU A 13 -29.03 43.70 2.58
N VAL A 14 -30.35 43.49 2.48
CA VAL A 14 -30.92 42.17 2.18
C VAL A 14 -30.40 41.64 0.83
N LEU A 15 -30.37 42.49 -0.20
CA LEU A 15 -29.84 42.12 -1.52
C LEU A 15 -28.34 41.82 -1.49
N GLN A 16 -27.54 42.57 -0.71
CA GLN A 16 -26.11 42.29 -0.55
C GLN A 16 -25.88 40.95 0.15
N VAL A 17 -26.60 40.67 1.23
CA VAL A 17 -26.50 39.39 1.95
C VAL A 17 -26.92 38.23 1.04
N LEU A 18 -28.01 38.36 0.28
CA LEU A 18 -28.44 37.33 -0.68
C LEU A 18 -27.39 37.07 -1.77
N ARG A 19 -26.74 38.13 -2.28
CA ARG A 19 -25.64 37.98 -3.25
C ARG A 19 -24.43 37.29 -2.64
N LEU A 20 -24.04 37.67 -1.43
CA LEU A 20 -22.94 37.03 -0.70
C LEU A 20 -23.23 35.53 -0.53
N VAL A 21 -24.41 35.19 -0.01
CA VAL A 21 -24.84 33.79 0.16
C VAL A 21 -24.84 33.07 -1.18
N GLY A 22 -25.35 33.70 -2.24
CA GLY A 22 -25.35 33.14 -3.59
C GLY A 22 -23.95 32.82 -4.12
N LEU A 23 -22.96 33.69 -3.86
CA LEU A 23 -21.57 33.47 -4.25
C LEU A 23 -20.92 32.33 -3.46
N VAL A 24 -21.17 32.28 -2.15
CA VAL A 24 -20.67 31.21 -1.28
C VAL A 24 -21.26 29.87 -1.70
N VAL A 25 -22.58 29.79 -1.93
CA VAL A 25 -23.24 28.58 -2.44
C VAL A 25 -22.72 28.23 -3.83
N GLY A 26 -22.51 29.21 -4.71
CA GLY A 26 -21.92 28.99 -6.04
C GLY A 26 -20.51 28.39 -5.96
N ALA A 27 -19.65 28.91 -5.08
CA ALA A 27 -18.31 28.39 -4.84
C ALA A 27 -18.34 26.94 -4.33
N PHE A 28 -19.27 26.62 -3.41
CA PHE A 28 -19.51 25.27 -2.92
C PHE A 28 -19.89 24.33 -4.07
N VAL A 29 -20.87 24.71 -4.90
CA VAL A 29 -21.35 23.87 -6.01
C VAL A 29 -20.25 23.64 -7.03
N VAL A 30 -19.51 24.68 -7.42
CA VAL A 30 -18.43 24.52 -8.40
C VAL A 30 -17.29 23.66 -7.85
N SER A 31 -16.94 23.82 -6.58
CA SER A 31 -15.96 22.93 -5.94
C SER A 31 -16.46 21.48 -5.87
N ALA A 32 -17.75 21.25 -5.60
CA ALA A 32 -18.33 19.92 -5.57
C ALA A 32 -18.32 19.26 -6.95
N VAL A 33 -18.71 20.00 -7.99
CA VAL A 33 -18.68 19.54 -9.39
C VAL A 33 -17.25 19.28 -9.85
N ALA A 34 -16.30 20.15 -9.55
CA ALA A 34 -14.90 19.94 -9.89
C ALA A 34 -14.35 18.67 -9.21
N SER A 35 -14.67 18.43 -7.93
CA SER A 35 -14.28 17.21 -7.22
C SER A 35 -14.88 15.97 -7.87
N LEU A 36 -16.18 16.02 -8.18
CA LEU A 36 -16.90 14.94 -8.86
C LEU A 36 -16.27 14.61 -10.21
N LEU A 37 -16.02 15.61 -11.05
CA LEU A 37 -15.46 15.44 -12.40
C LEU A 37 -14.02 14.95 -12.37
N TYR A 38 -13.19 15.51 -11.48
CA TYR A 38 -11.81 15.05 -11.34
C TYR A 38 -11.77 13.62 -10.87
N ARG A 39 -12.52 13.26 -9.82
CA ARG A 39 -12.58 11.88 -9.35
C ARG A 39 -13.16 10.93 -10.39
N TRP A 40 -14.12 11.38 -11.20
CA TRP A 40 -14.62 10.59 -12.31
C TRP A 40 -13.56 10.33 -13.39
N TYR A 41 -12.74 11.33 -13.71
CA TYR A 41 -11.74 11.23 -14.78
C TYR A 41 -10.43 10.56 -14.34
N THR A 42 -9.89 10.95 -13.17
CA THR A 42 -8.59 10.48 -12.67
C THR A 42 -8.70 9.35 -11.64
N ARG A 43 -9.90 9.06 -11.12
CA ARG A 43 -10.13 8.13 -9.99
C ARG A 43 -9.40 8.52 -8.69
N GLU A 44 -8.84 9.73 -8.63
CA GLU A 44 -8.13 10.27 -7.47
C GLU A 44 -8.92 11.39 -6.78
N ILE A 45 -8.52 11.75 -5.57
CA ILE A 45 -9.11 12.86 -4.82
C ILE A 45 -8.40 14.16 -5.20
N ILE A 46 -9.16 15.21 -5.54
CA ILE A 46 -8.60 16.54 -5.86
C ILE A 46 -7.68 17.02 -4.72
N PRO A 47 -6.56 17.71 -4.95
CA PRO A 47 -5.81 18.40 -3.89
C PRO A 47 -6.62 19.54 -3.25
N ARG A 48 -6.49 19.76 -1.93
CA ARG A 48 -7.31 20.77 -1.20
C ARG A 48 -7.17 22.17 -1.78
N ALA A 49 -5.95 22.56 -2.11
CA ALA A 49 -5.65 23.84 -2.73
C ALA A 49 -6.40 24.03 -4.06
N LEU A 50 -6.53 22.96 -4.85
CA LEU A 50 -7.18 23.02 -6.16
C LEU A 50 -8.71 23.17 -6.03
N ALA A 51 -9.33 22.52 -5.06
CA ALA A 51 -10.75 22.73 -4.73
C ALA A 51 -11.04 24.19 -4.34
N VAL A 52 -10.20 24.75 -3.46
CA VAL A 52 -10.29 26.16 -3.05
C VAL A 52 -10.09 27.09 -4.24
N LEU A 53 -9.15 26.78 -5.14
CA LEU A 53 -8.94 27.54 -6.37
C LEU A 53 -10.17 27.54 -7.28
N PHE A 54 -10.80 26.38 -7.52
CA PHE A 54 -12.00 26.33 -8.36
C PHE A 54 -13.20 27.08 -7.77
N GLY A 55 -13.46 26.90 -6.47
CA GLY A 55 -14.53 27.62 -5.78
C GLY A 55 -14.27 29.13 -5.73
N GLY A 56 -13.04 29.52 -5.38
CA GLY A 56 -12.60 30.91 -5.34
C GLY A 56 -12.57 31.59 -6.71
N ALA A 57 -12.25 30.87 -7.78
CA ALA A 57 -12.20 31.40 -9.15
C ALA A 57 -13.55 31.93 -9.60
N VAL A 58 -14.66 31.28 -9.24
CA VAL A 58 -16.02 31.74 -9.56
C VAL A 58 -16.33 33.05 -8.84
N VAL A 59 -15.99 33.14 -7.56
CA VAL A 59 -16.19 34.37 -6.76
C VAL A 59 -15.34 35.50 -7.33
N ALA A 60 -14.06 35.24 -7.59
CA ALA A 60 -13.15 36.22 -8.18
C ALA A 60 -13.64 36.68 -9.56
N LEU A 61 -14.11 35.76 -10.41
CA LEU A 61 -14.65 36.07 -11.72
C LEU A 61 -15.89 36.98 -11.62
N TYR A 62 -16.80 36.70 -10.68
CA TYR A 62 -17.96 37.56 -10.43
C TYR A 62 -17.56 38.95 -9.95
N LEU A 63 -16.68 39.02 -8.94
CA LEU A 63 -16.22 40.31 -8.38
C LEU A 63 -15.50 41.15 -9.43
N ASN A 64 -14.70 40.52 -10.30
CA ASN A 64 -14.01 41.20 -11.39
C ASN A 64 -14.99 41.72 -12.46
N THR A 65 -15.97 40.90 -12.85
CA THR A 65 -16.88 41.21 -13.97
C THR A 65 -18.01 42.17 -13.58
N VAL A 66 -18.64 41.97 -12.42
CA VAL A 66 -19.80 42.76 -11.98
C VAL A 66 -19.37 43.92 -11.08
N GLY A 67 -18.32 43.73 -10.27
CA GLY A 67 -17.81 44.78 -9.38
C GLY A 67 -16.90 45.75 -10.11
N LEU A 68 -15.70 45.30 -10.48
CA LEU A 68 -14.63 46.18 -10.98
C LEU A 68 -14.94 46.76 -12.38
N PHE A 69 -15.32 45.90 -13.32
CA PHE A 69 -15.61 46.32 -14.70
C PHE A 69 -16.90 47.14 -14.81
N GLY A 70 -17.91 46.83 -13.98
CA GLY A 70 -19.14 47.61 -13.86
C GLY A 70 -18.87 49.03 -13.41
N ALA A 71 -18.10 49.20 -12.32
CA ALA A 71 -17.73 50.50 -11.77
C ALA A 71 -16.93 51.37 -12.77
N PHE A 72 -16.03 50.75 -13.54
CA PHE A 72 -15.28 51.43 -14.59
C PHE A 72 -16.18 51.94 -15.73
N THR A 73 -17.19 51.15 -16.12
CA THR A 73 -18.10 51.49 -17.22
C THR A 73 -19.09 52.60 -16.83
N THR A 74 -19.47 52.68 -15.55
CA THR A 74 -20.40 53.70 -15.04
C THR A 74 -19.72 54.96 -14.50
N GLY A 75 -18.38 54.98 -14.45
CA GLY A 75 -17.59 56.13 -13.97
C GLY A 75 -17.61 56.30 -12.45
N THR A 76 -17.92 55.25 -11.69
CA THR A 76 -17.99 55.23 -10.23
C THR A 76 -16.75 54.55 -9.62
N GLU A 77 -15.55 54.94 -10.08
CA GLU A 77 -14.28 54.32 -9.66
C GLU A 77 -14.02 54.42 -8.15
N THR A 78 -14.49 55.49 -7.51
CA THR A 78 -14.36 55.69 -6.05
C THR A 78 -15.19 54.71 -5.20
N ASP A 79 -16.20 54.06 -5.78
CA ASP A 79 -17.05 53.11 -5.05
C ASP A 79 -16.34 51.78 -4.74
N VAL A 80 -15.25 51.49 -5.45
CA VAL A 80 -14.43 50.29 -5.22
C VAL A 80 -13.71 50.36 -3.87
N PHE A 81 -13.42 51.58 -3.37
CA PHE A 81 -12.75 51.82 -2.10
C PHE A 81 -13.71 52.13 -0.94
N GLN A 82 -15.02 52.13 -1.18
CA GLN A 82 -15.97 52.27 -0.10
C GLN A 82 -15.91 51.06 0.83
N LEU A 83 -16.03 51.34 2.14
CA LEU A 83 -15.92 50.31 3.17
C LEU A 83 -16.89 49.15 2.93
N ASP A 84 -18.12 49.45 2.52
CA ASP A 84 -19.14 48.43 2.26
C ASP A 84 -18.77 47.48 1.10
N THR A 85 -18.25 48.04 -0.01
CA THR A 85 -17.81 47.26 -1.17
C THR A 85 -16.57 46.42 -0.84
N VAL A 86 -15.61 46.98 -0.10
CA VAL A 86 -14.41 46.26 0.35
C VAL A 86 -14.79 45.10 1.28
N LEU A 87 -15.66 45.37 2.26
CA LEU A 87 -16.16 44.35 3.20
C LEU A 87 -16.90 43.24 2.46
N PHE A 88 -17.78 43.58 1.50
CA PHE A 88 -18.47 42.60 0.68
C PHE A 88 -17.52 41.72 -0.13
N ASN A 89 -16.50 42.32 -0.77
CA ASN A 89 -15.53 41.59 -1.59
C ASN A 89 -14.69 40.63 -0.74
N ILE A 90 -14.16 41.10 0.40
CA ILE A 90 -13.37 40.28 1.31
C ILE A 90 -14.23 39.16 1.91
N ALA A 91 -15.45 39.48 2.36
CA ALA A 91 -16.38 38.49 2.90
C ALA A 91 -16.77 37.43 1.87
N SER A 92 -16.97 37.82 0.60
CA SER A 92 -17.28 36.90 -0.49
C SER A 92 -16.11 35.95 -0.77
N LEU A 93 -14.89 36.49 -0.85
CA LEU A 93 -13.70 35.69 -1.12
C LEU A 93 -13.39 34.74 0.04
N ALA A 94 -13.46 35.23 1.28
CA ALA A 94 -13.27 34.43 2.49
C ALA A 94 -14.35 33.35 2.61
N GLY A 95 -15.62 33.69 2.38
CA GLY A 95 -16.73 32.75 2.39
C GLY A 95 -16.55 31.64 1.33
N GLY A 96 -16.15 32.00 0.11
CA GLY A 96 -15.84 31.05 -0.96
C GLY A 96 -14.67 30.11 -0.60
N ALA A 97 -13.59 30.66 -0.04
CA ALA A 97 -12.43 29.87 0.37
C ALA A 97 -12.73 28.91 1.52
N LEU A 98 -13.58 29.32 2.48
CA LEU A 98 -13.98 28.50 3.62
C LEU A 98 -14.97 27.40 3.24
N ILE A 99 -15.88 27.65 2.29
CA ILE A 99 -16.92 26.68 1.91
C ILE A 99 -16.45 25.67 0.84
N ALA A 100 -15.47 26.04 0.00
CA ALA A 100 -14.98 25.16 -1.06
C ALA A 100 -14.50 23.79 -0.55
N PRO A 101 -13.75 23.67 0.58
CA PRO A 101 -13.41 22.37 1.16
C PRO A 101 -14.64 21.51 1.50
N VAL A 102 -15.74 22.12 1.96
CA VAL A 102 -17.00 21.42 2.23
C VAL A 102 -17.64 20.94 0.93
N GLY A 103 -17.59 21.76 -0.13
CA GLY A 103 -18.02 21.41 -1.49
C GLY A 103 -17.29 20.19 -2.02
N ARG A 104 -15.97 20.13 -1.84
CA ARG A 104 -15.16 18.96 -2.17
C ARG A 104 -15.65 17.69 -1.46
N PHE A 105 -15.84 17.71 -0.13
CA PHE A 105 -16.34 16.53 0.60
C PHE A 105 -17.71 16.07 0.10
N ALA A 106 -18.61 17.02 -0.21
CA ALA A 106 -19.91 16.70 -0.78
C ALA A 106 -19.78 16.08 -2.18
N GLY A 107 -18.92 16.62 -3.04
CA GLY A 107 -18.63 16.09 -4.37
C GLY A 107 -18.01 14.69 -4.31
N ASP A 108 -17.06 14.46 -3.41
CA ASP A 108 -16.40 13.16 -3.22
C ASP A 108 -17.40 12.10 -2.72
N ARG A 109 -18.34 12.48 -1.87
CA ARG A 109 -19.39 11.59 -1.36
C ARG A 109 -20.44 11.29 -2.44
N LEU A 110 -20.88 12.29 -3.20
CA LEU A 110 -21.75 12.06 -4.36
C LEU A 110 -21.07 11.18 -5.41
N ALA A 111 -19.77 11.32 -5.64
CA ALA A 111 -19.02 10.43 -6.54
C ALA A 111 -19.00 8.97 -6.07
N THR A 112 -19.30 8.69 -4.80
CA THR A 112 -19.36 7.32 -4.28
C THR A 112 -20.81 6.82 -4.25
N ASP A 113 -21.75 7.68 -3.80
CA ASP A 113 -23.17 7.34 -3.65
C ASP A 113 -23.93 7.35 -4.97
N VAL A 114 -23.61 8.26 -5.90
CA VAL A 114 -24.24 8.34 -7.23
C VAL A 114 -23.72 7.25 -8.15
N PHE A 115 -22.49 6.76 -8.00
CA PHE A 115 -22.08 5.55 -8.72
C PHE A 115 -22.81 4.30 -8.20
N ALA A 116 -23.14 4.25 -6.91
CA ALA A 116 -24.00 3.21 -6.33
C ALA A 116 -25.48 3.32 -6.72
N VAL A 117 -26.01 4.53 -6.99
CA VAL A 117 -27.45 4.76 -7.20
C VAL A 117 -27.83 5.19 -8.63
N ALA A 118 -27.02 5.95 -9.37
CA ALA A 118 -27.25 6.25 -10.79
C ALA A 118 -26.93 5.05 -11.69
N GLY A 119 -26.06 4.13 -11.26
CA GLY A 119 -25.99 2.78 -11.81
C GLY A 119 -27.28 1.98 -11.63
N ALA A 120 -28.21 2.42 -10.76
CA ALA A 120 -29.46 1.75 -10.43
C ALA A 120 -30.75 2.53 -10.77
N LYS A 121 -30.72 3.84 -11.03
CA LYS A 121 -31.94 4.67 -11.20
C LYS A 121 -32.05 5.49 -12.49
N GLU A 122 -30.97 5.75 -13.24
CA GLU A 122 -31.11 6.32 -14.60
C GLU A 122 -31.47 5.26 -15.66
N LEU A 123 -31.46 3.98 -15.27
CA LEU A 123 -31.88 2.85 -16.09
C LEU A 123 -33.37 2.51 -15.97
N ASP A 124 -34.26 3.39 -15.47
CA ASP A 124 -35.70 3.06 -15.41
C ASP A 124 -36.56 3.91 -16.36
N ALA A 125 -36.17 5.16 -16.64
CA ALA A 125 -36.96 6.04 -17.51
C ALA A 125 -36.67 5.86 -19.01
N ASP A 126 -35.41 5.63 -19.40
CA ASP A 126 -35.02 5.36 -20.80
C ASP A 126 -35.16 3.88 -21.19
N VAL A 127 -35.51 3.02 -20.23
CA VAL A 127 -35.55 1.56 -20.39
C VAL A 127 -36.91 1.06 -20.90
N SER A 128 -37.95 1.89 -20.98
CA SER A 128 -39.23 1.43 -21.58
C SER A 128 -39.21 1.38 -23.12
N ARG A 129 -38.32 2.11 -23.81
CA ARG A 129 -38.23 2.08 -25.28
C ARG A 129 -37.09 1.26 -25.87
N LEU A 130 -36.14 0.82 -25.04
CA LEU A 130 -35.01 -0.01 -25.46
C LEU A 130 -35.08 -1.47 -24.98
N VAL A 131 -36.19 -1.91 -24.35
CA VAL A 131 -36.38 -3.29 -23.83
C VAL A 131 -37.03 -4.26 -24.83
N ARG A 132 -36.83 -4.05 -26.13
CA ARG A 132 -37.21 -5.06 -27.14
C ARG A 132 -36.03 -5.66 -27.91
N THR A 133 -34.80 -5.17 -27.71
CA THR A 133 -33.68 -5.56 -28.60
C THR A 133 -32.49 -6.23 -27.89
N VAL A 134 -32.31 -6.08 -26.57
CA VAL A 134 -31.22 -6.75 -25.83
C VAL A 134 -31.77 -7.63 -24.71
N GLY A 135 -32.71 -8.49 -25.05
CA GLY A 135 -33.15 -9.55 -24.15
C GLY A 135 -32.13 -10.68 -24.19
N ARG A 136 -31.08 -10.60 -23.36
CA ARG A 136 -30.21 -11.71 -22.94
C ARG A 136 -28.98 -11.22 -22.13
N VAL A 137 -29.02 -11.34 -20.79
CA VAL A 137 -27.88 -11.15 -19.87
C VAL A 137 -27.35 -12.49 -19.34
N THR A 138 -26.09 -12.54 -18.92
CA THR A 138 -25.47 -13.66 -18.19
C THR A 138 -25.34 -13.24 -16.72
N SER A 139 -25.87 -14.05 -15.81
CA SER A 139 -25.71 -13.86 -14.36
C SER A 139 -24.48 -14.62 -13.88
N VAL A 140 -23.64 -13.94 -13.12
CA VAL A 140 -22.48 -14.52 -12.43
C VAL A 140 -22.68 -14.37 -10.94
N THR A 141 -22.70 -15.49 -10.22
CA THR A 141 -22.83 -15.50 -8.76
C THR A 141 -21.45 -15.68 -8.14
N LEU A 142 -21.14 -14.82 -7.17
CA LEU A 142 -19.90 -14.87 -6.39
C LEU A 142 -20.05 -15.93 -5.27
N PRO A 143 -18.97 -16.63 -4.89
CA PRO A 143 -18.99 -17.58 -3.78
C PRO A 143 -19.32 -16.90 -2.46
N GLU A 144 -19.77 -17.68 -1.48
CA GLU A 144 -20.02 -17.16 -0.13
C GLU A 144 -18.71 -16.87 0.61
N ASP A 145 -17.71 -17.73 0.43
CA ASP A 145 -16.38 -17.59 0.99
C ASP A 145 -15.43 -16.88 0.02
N ILE A 146 -14.82 -15.78 0.48
CA ILE A 146 -13.90 -14.95 -0.30
C ILE A 146 -12.57 -14.88 0.43
N GLY A 147 -11.51 -15.38 -0.21
CA GLY A 147 -10.16 -15.42 0.35
C GLY A 147 -9.38 -14.11 0.17
N ASP A 148 -8.20 -14.05 0.77
CA ASP A 148 -7.18 -13.02 0.47
C ASP A 148 -6.12 -13.60 -0.47
N ILE A 149 -5.59 -12.78 -1.38
CA ILE A 149 -4.51 -13.20 -2.28
C ILE A 149 -3.21 -13.27 -1.48
N GLU A 150 -2.50 -14.40 -1.58
CA GLU A 150 -1.20 -14.57 -0.93
C GLU A 150 -0.17 -13.54 -1.42
N GLY A 151 0.55 -12.93 -0.48
CA GLY A 151 1.52 -11.86 -0.77
C GLY A 151 0.90 -10.49 -1.03
N TYR A 152 -0.41 -10.34 -0.82
CA TYR A 152 -1.10 -9.05 -0.86
C TYR A 152 -1.61 -8.66 0.53
N ASP A 153 -1.76 -7.36 0.75
CA ASP A 153 -2.37 -6.81 1.96
C ASP A 153 -3.87 -7.16 1.94
N PRO A 154 -4.41 -7.83 2.98
CA PRO A 154 -5.78 -8.32 2.99
C PRO A 154 -6.80 -7.20 2.79
N VAL A 155 -7.97 -7.58 2.27
CA VAL A 155 -9.09 -6.65 2.10
C VAL A 155 -9.97 -6.70 3.34
N GLY A 156 -10.46 -5.54 3.79
CA GLY A 156 -11.31 -5.48 4.97
C GLY A 156 -12.56 -6.36 4.88
N GLU A 157 -12.88 -7.07 5.97
CA GLU A 157 -14.01 -8.00 6.09
C GLU A 157 -15.37 -7.42 5.65
N ALA A 158 -15.56 -6.11 5.84
CA ALA A 158 -16.77 -5.42 5.41
C ALA A 158 -17.00 -5.48 3.88
N VAL A 159 -15.92 -5.50 3.09
CA VAL A 159 -16.00 -5.62 1.62
C VAL A 159 -16.29 -7.06 1.21
N LYS A 160 -15.64 -8.04 1.84
CA LYS A 160 -15.89 -9.47 1.60
C LYS A 160 -17.35 -9.83 1.90
N THR A 161 -17.88 -9.36 3.02
CA THR A 161 -19.29 -9.55 3.40
C THR A 161 -20.26 -8.95 2.37
N GLN A 162 -19.92 -7.81 1.75
CA GLN A 162 -20.77 -7.20 0.73
C GLN A 162 -20.74 -7.92 -0.63
N LEU A 163 -19.67 -8.67 -0.91
CA LEU A 163 -19.47 -9.42 -2.15
C LEU A 163 -19.95 -10.88 -2.05
N SER A 164 -19.91 -11.44 -0.84
CA SER A 164 -20.34 -12.81 -0.53
C SER A 164 -21.75 -13.08 -1.08
N GLY A 165 -21.87 -14.14 -1.90
CA GLY A 165 -23.14 -14.60 -2.48
C GLY A 165 -23.82 -13.64 -3.48
N LYS A 166 -23.16 -12.53 -3.86
CA LYS A 166 -23.78 -11.50 -4.70
C LYS A 166 -23.81 -11.93 -6.17
N THR A 167 -24.95 -11.71 -6.83
CA THR A 167 -25.10 -11.98 -8.27
C THR A 167 -24.92 -10.71 -9.10
N LEU A 168 -23.97 -10.73 -10.04
CA LEU A 168 -23.65 -9.65 -10.96
C LEU A 168 -24.12 -10.00 -12.39
N LEU A 169 -24.64 -9.01 -13.11
CA LEU A 169 -25.15 -9.19 -14.46
C LEU A 169 -24.17 -8.64 -15.51
N PHE A 170 -23.88 -9.46 -16.51
CA PHE A 170 -22.99 -9.14 -17.62
C PHE A 170 -23.68 -9.33 -18.99
N PRO A 171 -23.21 -8.66 -20.06
CA PRO A 171 -23.64 -8.94 -21.42
C PRO A 171 -23.44 -10.42 -21.80
N ARG A 172 -24.35 -10.99 -22.59
CA ARG A 172 -24.18 -12.35 -23.14
C ARG A 172 -23.13 -12.38 -24.26
N ARG A 173 -22.52 -13.56 -24.46
CA ARG A 173 -21.48 -13.87 -25.46
C ARG A 173 -20.08 -13.32 -25.13
N LEU A 174 -19.76 -13.18 -23.86
CA LEU A 174 -18.37 -13.00 -23.44
C LEU A 174 -17.69 -14.36 -23.40
N SER A 175 -16.45 -14.43 -23.88
CA SER A 175 -15.56 -15.54 -23.55
C SER A 175 -15.28 -15.55 -22.04
N GLU A 176 -14.81 -16.68 -21.50
CA GLU A 176 -14.45 -16.78 -20.09
C GLU A 176 -13.40 -15.74 -19.68
N ALA A 177 -12.39 -15.52 -20.52
CA ALA A 177 -11.36 -14.49 -20.30
C ALA A 177 -11.96 -13.08 -20.24
N GLU A 178 -12.84 -12.73 -21.17
CA GLU A 178 -13.51 -11.43 -21.17
C GLU A 178 -14.48 -11.27 -19.99
N LEU A 179 -15.16 -12.35 -19.59
CA LEU A 179 -16.04 -12.36 -18.42
C LEU A 179 -15.22 -12.16 -17.13
N ARG A 180 -14.07 -12.84 -17.02
CA ARG A 180 -13.10 -12.67 -15.93
C ARG A 180 -12.63 -11.24 -15.83
N ASP A 181 -12.13 -10.67 -16.93
CA ASP A 181 -11.60 -9.30 -16.95
C ASP A 181 -12.69 -8.27 -16.59
N ARG A 182 -13.91 -8.46 -17.13
CA ARG A 182 -15.06 -7.60 -16.81
C ARG A 182 -15.47 -7.71 -15.35
N LEU A 183 -15.47 -8.91 -14.80
CA LEU A 183 -15.80 -9.15 -13.40
C LEU A 183 -14.75 -8.54 -12.46
N ALA A 184 -13.47 -8.80 -12.73
CA ALA A 184 -12.36 -8.23 -11.95
C ALA A 184 -12.38 -6.70 -11.99
N THR A 185 -12.53 -6.10 -13.18
CA THR A 185 -12.62 -4.65 -13.34
C THR A 185 -13.78 -4.07 -12.54
N ARG A 186 -14.94 -4.72 -12.59
CA ARG A 186 -16.13 -4.27 -11.85
C ARG A 186 -15.93 -4.35 -10.34
N ILE A 187 -15.34 -5.42 -9.82
CA ILE A 187 -15.06 -5.55 -8.38
C ILE A 187 -14.05 -4.49 -7.93
N LYS A 188 -12.98 -4.26 -8.71
CA LYS A 188 -11.99 -3.20 -8.43
C LYS A 188 -12.65 -1.81 -8.41
N ASP A 189 -13.49 -1.51 -9.39
CA ASP A 189 -14.14 -0.22 -9.54
C ASP A 189 -15.25 0.03 -8.48
N ASP A 190 -16.11 -0.97 -8.23
CA ASP A 190 -17.26 -0.82 -7.33
C ASP A 190 -16.86 -0.88 -5.85
N HIS A 191 -15.80 -1.63 -5.51
CA HIS A 191 -15.42 -1.93 -4.12
C HIS A 191 -14.01 -1.47 -3.73
N GLY A 192 -13.26 -0.82 -4.64
CA GLY A 192 -11.95 -0.24 -4.34
C GLY A 192 -10.86 -1.27 -4.01
N VAL A 193 -11.00 -2.48 -4.53
CA VAL A 193 -10.02 -3.57 -4.37
C VAL A 193 -8.87 -3.35 -5.36
N GLY A 194 -7.63 -3.60 -4.95
CA GLY A 194 -6.45 -3.41 -5.83
C GLY A 194 -6.19 -4.59 -6.77
N HIS A 195 -6.39 -5.81 -6.29
CA HIS A 195 -6.16 -7.05 -7.02
C HIS A 195 -7.28 -8.06 -6.78
N VAL A 196 -7.64 -8.77 -7.83
CA VAL A 196 -8.75 -9.73 -7.84
C VAL A 196 -8.29 -10.94 -8.61
N ASP A 197 -8.32 -12.10 -7.96
CA ASP A 197 -8.08 -13.39 -8.58
C ASP A 197 -9.40 -14.17 -8.66
N VAL A 198 -9.74 -14.65 -9.85
CA VAL A 198 -11.03 -15.32 -10.11
C VAL A 198 -10.84 -16.55 -10.98
N GLU A 199 -11.41 -17.65 -10.51
CA GLU A 199 -11.57 -18.88 -11.29
C GLU A 199 -13.05 -19.19 -11.49
N PHE A 200 -13.38 -19.64 -12.71
CA PHE A 200 -14.72 -20.07 -13.07
C PHE A 200 -14.75 -21.60 -13.13
N GLU A 201 -15.90 -22.18 -12.84
CA GLU A 201 -16.12 -23.61 -13.05
C GLU A 201 -16.05 -23.94 -14.55
N PRO A 202 -15.42 -25.06 -14.98
CA PRO A 202 -15.46 -25.52 -16.36
C PRO A 202 -16.91 -25.61 -16.88
N GLU A 203 -17.21 -24.84 -17.94
CA GLU A 203 -18.52 -24.70 -18.61
C GLU A 203 -19.60 -23.88 -17.85
N GLY A 204 -19.26 -23.24 -16.73
CA GLY A 204 -20.18 -22.46 -15.90
C GLY A 204 -20.02 -20.94 -15.98
N SER A 205 -21.07 -20.21 -15.62
CA SER A 205 -20.99 -18.77 -15.28
C SER A 205 -20.87 -18.55 -13.76
N GLU A 206 -20.45 -19.57 -13.04
CA GLU A 206 -20.31 -19.60 -11.59
C GLU A 206 -18.82 -19.53 -11.23
N VAL A 207 -18.52 -18.74 -10.19
CA VAL A 207 -17.16 -18.51 -9.73
C VAL A 207 -16.84 -19.56 -8.68
N SER A 208 -15.87 -20.43 -8.97
CA SER A 208 -15.43 -21.49 -8.06
C SER A 208 -14.43 -20.98 -7.02
N TYR A 209 -13.65 -19.94 -7.36
CA TYR A 209 -12.68 -19.33 -6.48
C TYR A 209 -12.62 -17.82 -6.67
N LEU A 210 -12.62 -17.09 -5.57
CA LEU A 210 -12.45 -15.64 -5.54
C LEU A 210 -11.53 -15.23 -4.39
N ALA A 211 -10.43 -14.58 -4.72
CA ALA A 211 -9.54 -13.95 -3.74
C ALA A 211 -9.29 -12.48 -4.07
N LEU A 212 -9.15 -11.67 -3.02
CA LEU A 212 -9.00 -10.21 -3.12
C LEU A 212 -7.71 -9.73 -2.47
N GLY A 213 -7.13 -8.63 -2.97
CA GLY A 213 -5.98 -7.98 -2.36
C GLY A 213 -6.09 -6.46 -2.49
N SER A 214 -5.73 -5.70 -1.46
CA SER A 214 -5.81 -4.23 -1.50
C SER A 214 -4.61 -3.60 -2.21
N ARG A 215 -3.42 -4.12 -1.93
CA ARG A 215 -2.14 -3.77 -2.55
C ARG A 215 -1.19 -4.96 -2.46
N ALA A 216 -0.21 -5.06 -3.35
CA ALA A 216 0.88 -6.01 -3.13
C ALA A 216 1.52 -5.66 -1.77
N ALA A 217 1.62 -6.64 -0.87
CA ALA A 217 2.20 -6.40 0.44
C ALA A 217 3.66 -5.98 0.22
N GLY A 218 3.97 -4.74 0.58
CA GLY A 218 5.31 -4.17 0.46
C GLY A 218 6.25 -4.71 1.53
N LEU A 219 6.40 -6.03 1.63
CA LEU A 219 7.42 -6.79 2.37
C LEU A 219 7.53 -8.17 1.70
N GLY A 220 7.71 -8.18 0.38
CA GLY A 220 7.53 -9.39 -0.43
C GLY A 220 8.49 -10.55 -0.11
N PRO A 221 8.41 -11.64 -0.87
CA PRO A 221 9.32 -12.81 -0.87
C PRO A 221 10.79 -12.49 -1.27
N THR A 222 11.24 -11.26 -1.04
CA THR A 222 12.59 -10.75 -1.31
C THR A 222 13.57 -11.03 -0.16
N LEU A 223 13.08 -11.47 1.00
CA LEU A 223 13.95 -12.08 2.00
C LEU A 223 14.34 -13.46 1.49
N ALA A 224 15.64 -13.65 1.25
CA ALA A 224 16.17 -14.97 0.94
C ALA A 224 15.88 -15.93 2.12
N PRO A 225 15.68 -17.24 1.87
CA PRO A 225 15.58 -18.23 2.94
C PRO A 225 16.77 -18.09 3.92
N GLY A 226 16.48 -18.10 5.23
CA GLY A 226 17.50 -17.88 6.28
C GLY A 226 17.79 -16.41 6.62
N THR A 227 17.10 -15.45 5.98
CA THR A 227 17.23 -14.01 6.27
C THR A 227 16.00 -13.52 7.04
N VAL A 228 16.22 -12.63 8.00
CA VAL A 228 15.17 -11.95 8.78
C VAL A 228 15.31 -10.43 8.63
N ALA A 229 14.20 -9.71 8.81
CA ALA A 229 14.22 -8.25 8.87
C ALA A 229 14.19 -7.78 10.33
N VAL A 230 15.19 -7.00 10.74
CA VAL A 230 15.32 -6.48 12.10
C VAL A 230 15.28 -4.97 12.06
N ALA A 231 14.51 -4.37 12.97
CA ALA A 231 14.51 -2.95 13.22
C ALA A 231 15.60 -2.62 14.26
N ILE A 232 16.59 -1.82 13.87
CA ILE A 232 17.68 -1.38 14.75
C ILE A 232 17.74 0.14 14.79
N ARG A 233 18.15 0.70 15.94
CA ARG A 233 18.44 2.13 16.02
C ARG A 233 19.78 2.40 15.38
N GLY A 234 19.80 3.26 14.38
CA GLY A 234 20.98 3.59 13.60
C GLY A 234 20.57 4.35 12.35
N ASP A 235 21.26 5.46 12.09
CA ASP A 235 21.01 6.30 10.92
C ASP A 235 22.00 5.92 9.80
N PRO A 236 21.53 5.42 8.65
CA PRO A 236 22.41 5.21 7.50
C PRO A 236 22.79 6.56 6.88
N GLY A 237 23.91 6.59 6.15
CA GLY A 237 24.35 7.84 5.49
C GLY A 237 23.27 8.43 4.57
N SER A 238 23.26 9.74 4.39
CA SER A 238 22.19 10.49 3.69
C SER A 238 21.91 10.09 2.22
N GLY A 239 22.75 9.25 1.62
CA GLY A 239 22.56 8.69 0.28
C GLY A 239 22.02 7.25 0.28
N ALA A 240 21.70 6.69 1.43
CA ALA A 240 21.24 5.32 1.57
C ALA A 240 19.79 5.15 1.10
N ALA A 241 19.58 4.18 0.21
CA ALA A 241 18.27 3.80 -0.27
C ALA A 241 17.93 2.37 0.16
N ALA A 242 16.64 2.05 0.14
CA ALA A 242 16.20 0.67 0.24
C ALA A 242 16.84 -0.15 -0.89
N GLY A 243 17.48 -1.26 -0.51
CA GLY A 243 18.24 -2.13 -1.40
C GLY A 243 19.76 -1.96 -1.33
N ASP A 244 20.26 -1.02 -0.53
CA ASP A 244 21.70 -0.80 -0.43
C ASP A 244 22.34 -1.78 0.57
N PRO A 245 23.49 -2.38 0.21
CA PRO A 245 24.26 -3.19 1.14
C PRO A 245 24.78 -2.31 2.29
N VAL A 246 24.52 -2.73 3.53
CA VAL A 246 24.92 -2.04 4.76
C VAL A 246 25.73 -2.94 5.68
N GLN A 247 26.74 -2.38 6.33
CA GLN A 247 27.41 -3.01 7.47
C GLN A 247 26.89 -2.40 8.77
N VAL A 248 26.55 -3.25 9.73
CA VAL A 248 26.13 -2.87 11.08
C VAL A 248 27.32 -2.95 12.03
N TRP A 249 27.65 -1.85 12.68
CA TRP A 249 28.77 -1.75 13.62
C TRP A 249 28.26 -1.39 15.02
N SER A 250 28.69 -2.15 16.03
CA SER A 250 28.51 -1.75 17.42
C SER A 250 29.56 -0.70 17.77
N VAL A 251 29.10 0.37 18.42
CA VAL A 251 29.96 1.42 18.94
C VAL A 251 29.95 1.27 20.46
N PRO A 252 31.09 0.95 21.08
CA PRO A 252 31.16 0.87 22.54
C PRO A 252 30.71 2.19 23.16
N LYS A 253 29.75 2.12 24.08
CA LYS A 253 29.39 3.29 24.89
C LYS A 253 30.65 3.70 25.64
N PRO A 254 31.05 4.99 25.60
CA PRO A 254 32.13 5.44 26.47
C PRO A 254 31.71 5.15 27.92
N ASP A 255 32.58 4.47 28.67
CA ASP A 255 32.30 4.09 30.05
C ASP A 255 31.85 5.34 30.82
N ALA A 256 30.60 5.30 31.28
CA ALA A 256 30.05 6.31 32.17
C ALA A 256 30.57 6.04 33.59
N ASP A 257 31.88 6.09 33.76
CA ASP A 257 32.51 5.95 35.07
C ASP A 257 33.05 7.32 35.51
N GLY A 258 32.38 7.87 36.51
CA GLY A 258 32.94 8.91 37.36
C GLY A 258 32.06 10.14 37.55
N ASP A 259 30.88 9.98 38.14
CA ASP A 259 30.44 10.92 39.18
C ASP A 259 29.37 10.26 40.06
N GLU A 260 29.83 9.57 41.11
CA GLU A 260 29.05 9.41 42.33
C GLU A 260 28.78 10.80 42.92
N ASN A 261 27.67 11.44 42.52
CA ASN A 261 26.80 12.28 43.35
C ASN A 261 25.89 13.14 42.46
N ASP A 262 24.64 12.71 42.26
CA ASP A 262 23.53 13.67 42.29
C ASP A 262 22.21 12.99 42.72
N PRO A 263 21.72 13.23 43.94
CA PRO A 263 20.39 12.85 44.34
C PRO A 263 19.45 14.04 44.13
N SER A 264 18.81 14.15 42.96
CA SER A 264 17.61 14.97 42.73
C SER A 264 17.05 14.57 41.34
N GLY A 265 15.85 14.05 41.18
CA GLY A 265 14.62 14.58 41.75
C GLY A 265 14.05 15.63 40.79
N ASP A 266 13.27 15.15 39.83
CA ASP A 266 12.12 15.81 39.18
C ASP A 266 12.21 17.33 38.93
N THR A 267 12.26 17.75 37.66
CA THR A 267 11.55 18.97 37.23
C THR A 267 11.39 19.09 35.71
N VAL A 268 10.13 19.22 35.32
CA VAL A 268 9.61 19.70 34.05
C VAL A 268 9.93 21.21 33.90
N ALA A 269 10.45 21.65 32.74
CA ALA A 269 9.98 22.83 31.98
C ALA A 269 10.95 23.27 30.87
N GLY A 270 10.46 23.28 29.62
CA GLY A 270 10.17 24.52 28.92
C GLY A 270 11.29 25.39 28.33
N ALA A 271 11.37 25.34 27.00
CA ALA A 271 11.53 26.45 26.04
C ALA A 271 12.91 27.13 25.89
N THR A 272 13.46 27.14 24.67
CA THR A 272 13.31 28.24 23.67
C THR A 272 14.28 28.08 22.50
N ASP A 273 13.86 28.59 21.33
CA ASP A 273 14.60 28.73 20.08
C ASP A 273 15.99 29.39 20.23
N ALA A 274 16.96 28.93 19.45
CA ALA A 274 17.90 29.81 18.77
C ALA A 274 18.57 29.10 17.57
N VAL A 275 18.42 29.76 16.43
CA VAL A 275 19.05 29.55 15.13
C VAL A 275 20.57 29.79 15.22
N GLU A 276 21.38 28.90 14.65
CA GLU A 276 22.55 29.33 13.86
C GLU A 276 23.07 28.20 12.97
N SER A 277 22.92 28.39 11.65
CA SER A 277 23.87 27.81 10.69
C SER A 277 25.22 28.51 10.85
N PRO A 278 26.32 27.83 10.49
CA PRO A 278 27.10 28.40 9.42
C PRO A 278 27.48 27.38 8.35
N ALA A 279 27.75 27.96 7.19
CA ALA A 279 28.10 27.35 5.94
C ALA A 279 29.60 27.05 5.82
N ALA A 280 29.90 26.21 4.82
CA ALA A 280 31.12 26.18 4.02
C ALA A 280 32.38 25.63 4.77
N GLU A 281 33.34 24.93 4.16
CA GLU A 281 33.85 24.94 2.79
C GLU A 281 34.46 23.57 2.42
N SER A 282 34.54 23.32 1.12
CA SER A 282 35.33 22.28 0.48
C SER A 282 36.83 22.38 0.83
N SER A 283 37.53 21.25 0.92
CA SER A 283 38.86 21.16 0.30
C SER A 283 39.25 19.71 -0.04
N THR A 284 39.74 19.61 -1.26
CA THR A 284 40.36 18.48 -1.96
C THR A 284 41.83 18.32 -1.54
N ALA A 285 42.31 17.08 -1.41
CA ALA A 285 43.66 16.59 -1.75
C ALA A 285 43.71 15.11 -1.31
N GLU A 286 43.59 14.13 -2.20
CA GLU A 286 44.60 13.63 -3.15
C GLU A 286 45.91 13.14 -2.47
N SER A 287 45.99 11.80 -2.42
CA SER A 287 47.14 10.93 -2.68
C SER A 287 48.38 10.95 -1.77
N THR A 288 48.78 9.72 -1.40
CA THR A 288 49.99 9.01 -1.85
C THR A 288 50.88 8.43 -0.73
N GLU A 289 51.23 7.15 -0.93
CA GLU A 289 52.48 6.44 -0.54
C GLU A 289 52.66 5.87 0.89
N THR A 290 52.33 4.59 1.00
CA THR A 290 53.23 3.51 1.50
C THR A 290 54.59 3.59 0.76
N PRO A 291 55.79 3.33 1.35
CA PRO A 291 56.09 2.03 1.95
C PRO A 291 57.21 1.89 3.03
N ALA A 292 57.25 0.65 3.54
CA ALA A 292 58.43 -0.14 3.94
C ALA A 292 58.96 -0.08 5.38
N GLY A 293 58.77 -1.21 6.09
CA GLY A 293 59.87 -2.12 6.43
C GLY A 293 60.64 -1.88 7.73
N GLY A 294 60.60 -2.85 8.64
CA GLY A 294 61.56 -2.93 9.75
C GLY A 294 61.16 -3.89 10.85
N THR A 295 61.63 -5.13 10.77
CA THR A 295 61.60 -6.15 11.83
C THR A 295 62.34 -5.72 13.09
N GLY A 296 61.74 -5.92 14.26
CA GLY A 296 62.40 -5.81 15.55
C GLY A 296 61.63 -6.55 16.64
N THR A 297 62.10 -7.74 17.00
CA THR A 297 61.67 -8.50 18.17
C THR A 297 62.10 -7.78 19.45
N GLY A 298 61.15 -7.46 20.32
CA GLY A 298 61.40 -6.89 21.65
C GLY A 298 60.20 -7.12 22.56
N SER A 299 60.22 -8.24 23.27
CA SER A 299 59.33 -8.53 24.39
C SER A 299 59.65 -7.57 25.55
N LEU A 300 58.68 -6.75 25.95
CA LEU A 300 58.52 -6.23 27.31
C LEU A 300 57.02 -6.06 27.60
N SER A 301 56.58 -6.82 28.60
CA SER A 301 55.31 -6.66 29.32
C SER A 301 55.45 -5.48 30.29
N ASP A 302 54.50 -4.53 30.25
CA ASP A 302 53.98 -3.76 31.40
C ASP A 302 52.85 -2.82 30.92
N GLY A 303 51.82 -2.63 31.75
CA GLY A 303 50.93 -1.47 31.71
C GLY A 303 49.66 -1.64 30.89
N GLY A 304 48.59 -2.09 31.55
CA GLY A 304 47.22 -1.93 31.05
C GLY A 304 46.96 -0.46 30.71
N THR A 305 46.66 -0.22 29.45
CA THR A 305 45.98 0.99 29.00
C THR A 305 44.69 0.47 28.41
N ASP A 306 43.56 0.81 29.02
CA ASP A 306 42.24 0.62 28.41
C ASP A 306 42.23 1.42 27.11
N ALA A 307 42.60 0.75 26.02
CA ALA A 307 42.40 1.25 24.69
C ALA A 307 40.89 1.43 24.52
N PRO A 308 40.41 2.60 24.04
CA PRO A 308 38.99 2.78 23.80
C PRO A 308 38.51 1.63 22.93
N ALA A 309 37.50 0.90 23.42
CA ALA A 309 37.01 -0.29 22.75
C ALA A 309 36.70 0.07 21.29
N ALA A 310 37.35 -0.64 20.36
CA ALA A 310 37.24 -0.33 18.95
C ALA A 310 35.84 -0.72 18.44
N PRO A 311 35.24 0.06 17.51
CA PRO A 311 33.99 -0.32 16.89
C PRO A 311 34.13 -1.69 16.23
N THR A 312 33.19 -2.59 16.49
CA THR A 312 33.22 -3.96 16.00
C THR A 312 32.07 -4.20 15.04
N ARG A 313 32.36 -4.82 13.89
CA ARG A 313 31.31 -5.17 12.93
C ARG A 313 30.47 -6.32 13.49
N VAL A 314 29.17 -6.12 13.57
CA VAL A 314 28.22 -7.10 14.15
C VAL A 314 27.57 -7.92 13.05
N ALA A 315 27.11 -7.28 11.98
CA ALA A 315 26.35 -7.92 10.90
C ALA A 315 26.55 -7.25 9.54
N PHE A 316 26.18 -7.96 8.47
CA PHE A 316 26.02 -7.43 7.11
C PHE A 316 24.58 -7.66 6.64
N GLY A 317 24.02 -6.70 5.93
CA GLY A 317 22.64 -6.81 5.46
C GLY A 317 22.30 -5.82 4.36
N GLU A 318 21.01 -5.76 4.04
CA GLU A 318 20.45 -4.88 3.02
C GLU A 318 19.47 -3.91 3.71
N LEU A 319 19.64 -2.61 3.46
CA LEU A 319 18.73 -1.62 3.99
C LEU A 319 17.35 -1.80 3.37
N ARG A 320 16.29 -1.88 4.17
CA ARG A 320 14.90 -2.02 3.68
C ARG A 320 14.10 -0.73 3.80
N GLY A 321 14.43 0.09 4.78
CA GLY A 321 13.78 1.37 5.01
C GLY A 321 14.33 2.05 6.25
N VAL A 322 14.05 3.35 6.36
CA VAL A 322 14.46 4.19 7.49
C VAL A 322 13.25 5.02 7.89
N ALA A 323 12.96 5.05 9.18
CA ALA A 323 11.99 5.94 9.79
C ALA A 323 12.64 6.56 11.03
N ASP A 324 12.80 7.88 11.02
CA ASP A 324 13.52 8.63 12.05
C ASP A 324 14.92 8.05 12.32
N ASP A 325 15.21 7.60 13.55
CA ASP A 325 16.47 6.99 13.95
C ASP A 325 16.48 5.45 13.86
N VAL A 326 15.42 4.85 13.29
CA VAL A 326 15.25 3.40 13.17
C VAL A 326 15.40 2.98 11.71
N ALA A 327 16.39 2.13 11.46
CA ALA A 327 16.59 1.48 10.19
C ALA A 327 16.11 0.02 10.25
N THR A 328 15.37 -0.40 9.22
CA THR A 328 15.05 -1.81 9.02
C THR A 328 16.10 -2.42 8.10
N VAL A 329 16.80 -3.44 8.57
CA VAL A 329 17.84 -4.14 7.83
C VAL A 329 17.43 -5.59 7.65
N ALA A 330 17.56 -6.11 6.43
CA ALA A 330 17.45 -7.54 6.16
C ALA A 330 18.84 -8.19 6.31
N LEU A 331 18.98 -9.17 7.20
CA LEU A 331 20.24 -9.85 7.49
C LEU A 331 20.02 -11.33 7.83
N ASP A 332 21.09 -12.10 7.88
CA ASP A 332 21.05 -13.52 8.24
C ASP A 332 20.45 -13.73 9.65
N ALA A 333 19.65 -14.78 9.82
CA ALA A 333 19.01 -15.09 11.09
C ALA A 333 20.03 -15.31 12.24
N GLU A 334 21.20 -15.89 11.96
CA GLU A 334 22.25 -16.10 12.98
C GLU A 334 22.93 -14.78 13.40
N ASP A 335 22.98 -13.81 12.49
CA ASP A 335 23.52 -12.48 12.76
C ASP A 335 22.50 -11.61 13.52
N ALA A 336 21.20 -11.88 13.36
CA ALA A 336 20.13 -11.15 14.04
C ALA A 336 20.15 -11.34 15.55
N ASP A 337 20.51 -12.53 16.03
CA ASP A 337 20.65 -12.82 17.46
C ASP A 337 21.74 -12.00 18.14
N ARG A 338 22.67 -11.43 17.36
CA ARG A 338 23.73 -10.53 17.87
C ARG A 338 23.28 -9.08 18.01
N LEU A 339 22.08 -8.74 17.51
CA LEU A 339 21.52 -7.40 17.56
C LEU A 339 20.54 -7.27 18.72
N THR A 340 20.85 -6.40 19.67
CA THR A 340 19.96 -6.08 20.80
C THR A 340 19.02 -4.93 20.45
N SER A 341 17.72 -5.14 20.63
CA SER A 341 16.70 -4.11 20.48
C SER A 341 16.93 -2.97 21.48
N GLY A 342 17.11 -1.74 20.98
CA GLY A 342 17.34 -0.54 21.79
C GLY A 342 18.79 -0.05 21.87
N GLU A 343 19.77 -0.83 21.37
CA GLU A 343 21.13 -0.32 21.18
C GLU A 343 21.25 0.51 19.91
N GLN A 344 22.13 1.53 19.96
CA GLN A 344 22.43 2.37 18.81
C GLN A 344 23.61 1.80 18.04
N TYR A 345 23.39 1.51 16.77
CA TYR A 345 24.38 0.97 15.84
C TYR A 345 24.78 2.03 14.81
N ARG A 346 26.01 1.91 14.30
CA ARG A 346 26.47 2.68 13.15
C ARG A 346 26.27 1.88 11.88
N LEU A 347 25.54 2.44 10.92
CA LEU A 347 25.31 1.86 9.60
C LEU A 347 26.25 2.46 8.57
N VAL A 348 26.94 1.60 7.82
CA VAL A 348 27.82 2.00 6.72
C VAL A 348 27.28 1.42 5.42
N THR A 349 26.78 2.28 4.54
CA THR A 349 26.38 1.89 3.18
C THR A 349 27.61 1.62 2.32
N LEU A 350 27.60 0.50 1.61
CA LEU A 350 28.64 0.17 0.64
C LEU A 350 28.22 0.66 -0.75
N PRO A 351 29.18 1.04 -1.62
CA PRO A 351 28.88 1.31 -3.03
C PRO A 351 28.32 0.05 -3.71
N ALA A 352 27.19 0.17 -4.38
CA ALA A 352 26.63 -0.86 -5.25
C ALA A 352 26.38 -0.25 -6.64
N ASP A 353 26.76 -0.95 -7.72
CA ASP A 353 26.42 -0.58 -9.11
C ASP A 353 24.97 -0.98 -9.41
N PRO A 354 23.97 -0.08 -9.52
CA PRO A 354 22.58 -0.50 -9.47
C PRO A 354 21.76 0.04 -10.64
N HIS A 355 21.90 -0.46 -11.88
CA HIS A 355 21.05 0.06 -12.97
C HIS A 355 20.42 -0.99 -13.91
N VAL A 356 21.10 -2.04 -14.35
CA VAL A 356 20.54 -2.92 -15.39
C VAL A 356 19.52 -3.91 -14.85
N ASP A 357 19.85 -4.58 -13.75
CA ASP A 357 19.01 -5.66 -13.21
C ASP A 357 17.72 -5.10 -12.58
N ARG A 358 17.77 -3.86 -12.06
CA ARG A 358 16.63 -3.16 -11.45
C ARG A 358 15.63 -2.66 -12.49
N GLU A 359 16.09 -2.08 -13.60
CA GLU A 359 15.20 -1.67 -14.69
C GLU A 359 14.49 -2.89 -15.28
N PHE A 360 15.21 -4.00 -15.49
CA PHE A 360 14.64 -5.24 -15.98
C PHE A 360 13.60 -5.84 -15.01
N ALA A 361 13.92 -5.89 -13.71
CA ALA A 361 12.97 -6.35 -12.69
C ALA A 361 11.72 -5.46 -12.60
N SER A 362 11.87 -4.14 -12.79
CA SER A 362 10.72 -3.21 -12.80
C SER A 362 9.79 -3.43 -13.99
N LEU A 363 10.36 -3.76 -15.16
CA LEU A 363 9.59 -4.10 -16.36
C LEU A 363 8.79 -5.39 -16.18
N LEU A 364 9.38 -6.39 -15.51
CA LEU A 364 8.67 -7.62 -15.16
C LEU A 364 7.55 -7.37 -14.12
N ARG A 365 7.69 -6.38 -13.24
CA ARG A 365 6.70 -6.07 -12.18
C ARG A 365 5.42 -5.42 -12.69
N ASN A 366 5.47 -4.76 -13.85
CA ASN A 366 4.30 -4.16 -14.51
C ASN A 366 3.61 -5.12 -15.50
N ALA A 367 4.18 -6.29 -15.75
CA ALA A 367 3.56 -7.29 -16.61
C ALA A 367 2.51 -8.07 -15.81
N ASP A 368 1.38 -8.40 -16.45
CA ASP A 368 0.36 -9.29 -15.86
C ASP A 368 0.84 -10.76 -15.74
N GLU A 369 2.06 -11.06 -16.21
CA GLU A 369 2.71 -12.37 -16.12
C GLU A 369 3.72 -12.39 -14.97
N THR A 370 3.70 -13.46 -14.19
CA THR A 370 4.62 -13.72 -13.08
C THR A 370 5.41 -15.01 -13.31
N MET A 371 6.33 -15.33 -12.41
CA MET A 371 7.18 -16.52 -12.46
C MET A 371 6.84 -17.46 -11.29
N ALA A 372 6.74 -18.76 -11.56
CA ALA A 372 6.60 -19.79 -10.53
C ALA A 372 7.63 -20.89 -10.71
N VAL A 373 7.93 -21.57 -9.60
CA VAL A 373 8.80 -22.74 -9.55
C VAL A 373 7.98 -23.90 -9.02
N THR A 374 7.80 -24.96 -9.82
CA THR A 374 7.04 -26.14 -9.40
C THR A 374 7.85 -27.41 -9.65
N THR A 375 7.67 -28.43 -8.82
CA THR A 375 8.35 -29.72 -8.97
C THR A 375 7.36 -30.78 -9.38
N VAL A 376 7.65 -31.53 -10.45
CA VAL A 376 6.78 -32.61 -10.93
C VAL A 376 6.84 -33.77 -9.95
N ALA A 377 5.72 -34.09 -9.31
CA ALA A 377 5.58 -35.23 -8.42
C ALA A 377 5.51 -36.55 -9.22
N PRO A 378 5.95 -37.69 -8.64
CA PRO A 378 5.78 -38.99 -9.27
C PRO A 378 4.31 -39.31 -9.57
N GLY A 379 4.00 -39.64 -10.82
CA GLY A 379 2.64 -39.97 -11.24
C GLY A 379 1.68 -38.76 -11.36
N ALA A 380 2.19 -37.53 -11.31
CA ALA A 380 1.42 -36.34 -11.63
C ALA A 380 1.06 -36.28 -13.12
N ASP A 381 0.04 -35.49 -13.49
CA ASP A 381 -0.43 -35.38 -14.88
C ASP A 381 0.65 -34.88 -15.86
N LEU A 382 1.68 -34.19 -15.38
CA LEU A 382 2.82 -33.73 -16.18
C LEU A 382 3.96 -34.77 -16.30
N ASP A 383 3.94 -35.86 -15.54
CA ASP A 383 4.97 -36.90 -15.58
C ASP A 383 4.90 -37.69 -16.90
N GLY A 384 5.97 -37.65 -17.69
CA GLY A 384 6.03 -38.28 -19.02
C GLY A 384 5.44 -37.44 -20.16
N LEU A 385 4.94 -36.23 -19.90
CA LEU A 385 4.53 -35.29 -20.95
C LEU A 385 5.71 -34.45 -21.45
N THR A 386 5.51 -33.69 -22.53
CA THR A 386 6.54 -32.80 -23.09
C THR A 386 6.35 -31.36 -22.61
N VAL A 387 7.40 -30.55 -22.74
CA VAL A 387 7.32 -29.09 -22.51
C VAL A 387 6.22 -28.43 -23.35
N SER A 388 5.86 -28.98 -24.51
CA SER A 388 4.76 -28.46 -25.34
C SER A 388 3.37 -28.64 -24.74
N ASP A 389 3.21 -29.57 -23.80
CA ASP A 389 1.93 -29.88 -23.15
C ASP A 389 1.67 -28.97 -21.93
N VAL A 390 2.64 -28.10 -21.60
CA VAL A 390 2.51 -27.05 -20.59
C VAL A 390 1.88 -25.83 -21.25
N ASP A 391 0.75 -25.37 -20.69
CA ASP A 391 -0.05 -24.25 -21.23
C ASP A 391 0.65 -22.87 -21.12
N THR A 392 1.96 -22.83 -20.83
CA THR A 392 2.74 -21.61 -20.59
C THR A 392 4.22 -21.77 -20.94
N THR A 393 5.01 -20.70 -20.81
CA THR A 393 6.43 -20.71 -21.17
C THR A 393 7.28 -21.33 -20.07
N VAL A 394 7.95 -22.44 -20.37
CA VAL A 394 8.99 -23.05 -19.51
C VAL A 394 10.34 -22.43 -19.85
N VAL A 395 10.93 -21.70 -18.91
CA VAL A 395 12.20 -20.98 -19.07
C VAL A 395 13.39 -21.88 -18.74
N ALA A 396 13.24 -22.77 -17.77
CA ALA A 396 14.28 -23.73 -17.41
C ALA A 396 13.71 -24.99 -16.76
N ILE A 397 14.45 -26.08 -16.87
CA ILE A 397 14.18 -27.34 -16.15
C ILE A 397 15.43 -27.72 -15.37
N ARG A 398 15.28 -28.01 -14.08
CA ARG A 398 16.34 -28.53 -13.23
C ARG A 398 15.96 -29.93 -12.78
N SER A 399 16.64 -30.94 -13.35
CA SER A 399 16.57 -32.31 -12.85
C SER A 399 17.50 -32.47 -11.65
N ALA A 400 17.13 -33.30 -10.67
CA ALA A 400 17.89 -33.51 -9.44
C ALA A 400 19.39 -33.83 -9.62
N ASN A 401 19.77 -34.44 -10.74
CA ASN A 401 21.15 -34.88 -11.03
C ASN A 401 21.71 -34.33 -12.36
N ARG A 402 21.15 -33.23 -12.89
CA ARG A 402 21.67 -32.60 -14.12
C ARG A 402 21.83 -31.09 -13.96
N PRO A 403 22.75 -30.47 -14.73
CA PRO A 403 22.79 -29.02 -14.84
C PRO A 403 21.45 -28.50 -15.35
N VAL A 404 21.14 -27.25 -14.99
CA VAL A 404 19.92 -26.55 -15.42
C VAL A 404 19.86 -26.52 -16.95
N ASP A 405 18.78 -27.08 -17.50
CA ASP A 405 18.45 -27.04 -18.92
C ASP A 405 17.72 -25.72 -19.21
N ALA A 406 18.47 -24.72 -19.65
CA ALA A 406 17.96 -23.39 -19.92
C ALA A 406 17.32 -23.32 -21.32
N ILE A 407 16.10 -22.79 -21.39
CA ILE A 407 15.28 -22.69 -22.61
C ILE A 407 15.10 -24.09 -23.24
N PRO A 408 14.44 -25.02 -22.53
CA PRO A 408 14.28 -26.39 -22.98
C PRO A 408 13.52 -26.45 -24.30
N GLY A 409 13.94 -27.36 -25.18
CA GLY A 409 13.23 -27.61 -26.43
C GLY A 409 11.80 -28.11 -26.20
N ARG A 410 10.88 -27.76 -27.10
CA ARG A 410 9.46 -28.15 -27.05
C ARG A 410 9.19 -29.65 -26.86
N GLY A 411 10.09 -30.52 -27.36
CA GLY A 411 10.00 -31.97 -27.23
C GLY A 411 10.72 -32.56 -26.01
N ARG A 412 11.19 -31.73 -25.08
CA ARG A 412 11.82 -32.20 -23.84
C ARG A 412 10.75 -32.84 -22.95
N GLU A 413 10.94 -34.12 -22.64
CA GLU A 413 10.06 -34.87 -21.73
C GLU A 413 10.27 -34.43 -20.27
N LEU A 414 9.18 -34.23 -19.55
CA LEU A 414 9.17 -33.93 -18.13
C LEU A 414 9.17 -35.25 -17.35
N ALA A 415 9.99 -35.33 -16.32
CA ALA A 415 10.05 -36.49 -15.44
C ALA A 415 9.75 -36.10 -13.99
N ALA A 416 9.21 -37.04 -13.22
CA ALA A 416 9.15 -36.91 -11.76
C ALA A 416 10.49 -36.45 -11.15
N GLY A 417 10.41 -35.42 -10.31
CA GLY A 417 11.57 -34.75 -9.69
C GLY A 417 12.20 -33.64 -10.52
N ASP A 418 11.70 -33.35 -11.73
CA ASP A 418 12.09 -32.14 -12.47
C ASP A 418 11.46 -30.90 -11.80
N THR A 419 12.30 -29.91 -11.49
CA THR A 419 11.86 -28.56 -11.11
C THR A 419 11.70 -27.71 -12.37
N LEU A 420 10.49 -27.22 -12.64
CA LEU A 420 10.16 -26.33 -13.75
C LEU A 420 10.20 -24.88 -13.29
N TYR A 421 10.84 -24.03 -14.08
CA TYR A 421 10.78 -22.58 -13.96
C TYR A 421 9.87 -22.05 -15.07
N VAL A 422 8.66 -21.61 -14.71
CA VAL A 422 7.59 -21.23 -15.64
C VAL A 422 7.22 -19.77 -15.48
N VAL A 423 6.91 -19.11 -16.60
CA VAL A 423 6.47 -17.71 -16.65
C VAL A 423 5.13 -17.62 -17.36
N GLY A 424 4.16 -16.97 -16.71
CA GLY A 424 2.81 -16.79 -17.22
C GLY A 424 1.89 -16.11 -16.20
N ARG A 425 0.61 -15.94 -16.54
CA ARG A 425 -0.37 -15.34 -15.61
C ARG A 425 -0.63 -16.27 -14.40
N PRO A 426 -0.93 -15.73 -13.20
CA PRO A 426 -1.09 -16.52 -11.98
C PRO A 426 -2.03 -17.73 -12.10
N GLU A 427 -3.14 -17.59 -12.81
CA GLU A 427 -4.11 -18.67 -13.01
C GLU A 427 -3.55 -19.82 -13.86
N VAL A 428 -2.69 -19.51 -14.84
CA VAL A 428 -2.03 -20.53 -15.68
C VAL A 428 -0.98 -21.26 -14.86
N LEU A 429 -0.25 -20.54 -14.00
CA LEU A 429 0.75 -21.14 -13.11
C LEU A 429 0.12 -22.08 -12.09
N ARG A 430 -1.01 -21.71 -11.47
CA ARG A 430 -1.78 -22.59 -10.57
C ARG A 430 -2.28 -23.85 -11.29
N LYS A 431 -2.71 -23.72 -12.55
CA LYS A 431 -3.09 -24.89 -13.37
C LYS A 431 -1.90 -25.82 -13.63
N VAL A 432 -0.72 -25.28 -13.93
CA VAL A 432 0.51 -26.06 -14.10
C VAL A 432 0.91 -26.75 -12.80
N GLU A 433 0.84 -26.07 -11.66
CA GLU A 433 1.12 -26.63 -10.34
C GLU A 433 0.17 -27.78 -9.97
N ARG A 434 -1.15 -27.62 -10.18
CA ARG A 434 -2.12 -28.71 -9.96
C ARG A 434 -1.80 -29.94 -10.79
N ARG A 435 -1.35 -29.75 -12.04
CA ARG A 435 -0.95 -30.85 -12.92
C ARG A 435 0.44 -31.41 -12.59
N ALA A 436 1.25 -30.67 -11.85
CA ALA A 436 2.56 -31.11 -11.36
C ALA A 436 2.46 -31.91 -10.06
N THR A 437 1.30 -31.91 -9.38
CA THR A 437 1.05 -32.72 -8.17
C THR A 437 0.04 -33.84 -8.44
N THR A 438 0.02 -34.86 -7.57
CA THR A 438 -0.99 -35.92 -7.55
C THR A 438 -2.13 -35.64 -6.57
N ASP A 439 -2.01 -34.55 -5.79
CA ASP A 439 -2.96 -34.21 -4.75
C ASP A 439 -4.06 -33.30 -5.31
N THR A 440 -5.24 -33.87 -5.57
CA THR A 440 -6.44 -33.13 -6.00
C THR A 440 -7.20 -32.49 -4.83
N GLY A 441 -6.63 -32.50 -3.61
CA GLY A 441 -7.37 -32.17 -2.39
C GLY A 441 -6.58 -31.43 -1.29
N ARG A 442 -5.76 -30.41 -1.63
CA ARG A 442 -5.20 -29.52 -0.60
C ARG A 442 -5.36 -28.04 -0.93
N THR A 443 -6.60 -27.59 -0.87
CA THR A 443 -6.93 -26.28 -0.29
C THR A 443 -7.27 -26.54 1.17
N ASP A 444 -6.31 -26.33 2.06
CA ASP A 444 -6.54 -25.93 3.45
C ASP A 444 -5.18 -25.58 4.04
N GLY A 445 -5.05 -24.32 4.44
CA GLY A 445 -3.94 -23.86 5.27
C GLY A 445 -3.93 -24.68 6.55
N GLY A 446 -2.85 -25.44 6.74
CA GLY A 446 -2.61 -26.15 8.00
C GLY A 446 -2.17 -25.13 9.03
N ASP A 447 -3.07 -24.80 9.96
CA ASP A 447 -2.70 -24.35 11.30
C ASP A 447 -1.87 -25.45 11.96
N ASP A 448 -0.57 -25.21 12.13
CA ASP A 448 0.26 -25.98 13.03
C ASP A 448 -0.04 -25.53 14.47
N ASP A 449 -1.20 -25.93 14.99
CA ASP A 449 -1.46 -25.91 16.43
C ASP A 449 -0.67 -27.08 17.07
N ASN A 450 0.52 -26.77 17.55
CA ASN A 450 1.33 -27.66 18.36
C ASN A 450 0.57 -27.98 19.65
N GLY A 451 -0.10 -29.14 19.65
CA GLY A 451 -0.60 -29.78 20.85
C GLY A 451 0.55 -30.19 21.76
N ASP A 452 0.80 -29.38 22.79
CA ASP A 452 1.64 -29.74 23.92
C ASP A 452 1.06 -30.99 24.60
N GLU A 453 1.84 -32.07 24.52
CA GLU A 453 1.74 -33.23 25.39
C GLU A 453 2.05 -32.78 26.82
N ASN A 454 1.06 -32.87 27.72
CA ASN A 454 1.38 -32.99 29.14
C ASN A 454 0.65 -34.18 29.76
N ASP A 455 1.50 -35.06 30.27
CA ASP A 455 1.23 -36.26 31.04
C ASP A 455 0.30 -36.01 32.24
N GLY A 456 -0.46 -37.04 32.58
CA GLY A 456 -0.58 -37.43 33.98
C GLY A 456 -1.99 -37.59 34.53
N SER A 457 -2.32 -38.86 34.80
CA SER A 457 -3.21 -39.36 35.86
C SER A 457 -4.64 -39.75 35.44
N GLY A 458 -4.85 -41.04 35.21
CA GLY A 458 -6.05 -41.71 35.72
C GLY A 458 -5.82 -42.18 37.17
N PRO A 459 -6.68 -43.06 37.73
CA PRO A 459 -8.07 -43.36 37.38
C PRO A 459 -9.00 -43.40 38.63
N ASP A 460 -10.28 -43.10 38.49
CA ASP A 460 -11.37 -43.52 39.41
C ASP A 460 -12.67 -43.41 38.59
N GLY A 461 -13.57 -44.37 38.45
CA GLY A 461 -13.96 -45.43 39.35
C GLY A 461 -15.22 -45.03 40.13
N ASP A 462 -16.41 -44.96 39.53
CA ASP A 462 -17.65 -45.39 40.21
C ASP A 462 -18.88 -45.54 39.30
N ALA A 463 -19.75 -46.40 39.79
CA ALA A 463 -20.96 -47.04 39.34
C ALA A 463 -22.08 -46.19 38.72
N SER A 464 -22.75 -46.85 37.77
CA SER A 464 -24.18 -47.19 37.82
C SER A 464 -25.08 -46.40 38.77
N ARG A 465 -26.05 -45.64 38.22
CA ARG A 465 -27.47 -45.66 38.63
C ARG A 465 -28.35 -44.81 37.70
N SER A 466 -29.17 -45.50 36.91
CA SER A 466 -30.64 -45.46 36.98
C SER A 466 -31.34 -44.09 37.20
N SER A 467 -32.14 -43.74 36.19
CA SER A 467 -33.55 -43.32 36.29
C SER A 467 -33.89 -41.95 36.87
N GLY A 468 -34.68 -41.21 36.08
CA GLY A 468 -35.93 -40.67 36.62
C GLY A 468 -36.10 -39.16 36.46
N ALA A 469 -37.04 -38.80 35.60
CA ALA A 469 -37.69 -37.52 35.50
C ALA A 469 -38.14 -36.95 36.86
N GLN A 470 -38.04 -35.63 37.06
CA GLN A 470 -39.19 -34.70 37.04
C GLN A 470 -38.80 -33.33 37.61
N SER A 471 -39.35 -32.32 36.95
CA SER A 471 -39.65 -30.94 37.35
C SER A 471 -39.53 -30.57 38.83
N SER A 472 -38.88 -29.44 39.13
CA SER A 472 -39.52 -28.11 39.23
C SER A 472 -38.46 -27.03 39.47
#